data_AF-A0A7W5Z7Z7-F1
#
_entry.id   AF-A0A7W5Z7Z7-F1
#
_cell.length_a   1.000
_cell.length_b   1.000
_cell.length_c   1.000
_cell.angle_alpha   90.00
_cell.angle_beta   90.00
_cell.angle_gamma   90.00
#
_symmetry.space_group_name_H-M   'P 1'
#
loop_
_entity.id
_entity.type
_entity.pdbx_description
1 polymer ?
#
loop_
_entity_poly.entity_id
_entity_poly.type
_entity_poly.pdbx_seq_one_letter_code
_entity_poly.pdbx_strand_id
1 'polypeptide(L)' 'MNTDLPAEMVKAIDQLKEARGVRGRTPIIEEALRVYIETQQGT' A
#
# COMPACT_ATOMS: atom_id res chain seq x y z
N MET A 1 13.69 4.77 5.52
CA MET A 1 12.78 4.74 6.70
C MET A 1 12.04 3.43 6.64
N ASN A 2 11.98 2.70 7.75
CA ASN A 2 11.31 1.40 7.82
C ASN A 2 10.21 1.49 8.88
N THR A 3 9.08 0.83 8.62
CA THR A 3 7.97 0.70 9.55
C THR A 3 7.50 -0.74 9.51
N ASP A 4 7.25 -1.31 10.68
CA ASP A 4 6.69 -2.66 10.78
C ASP A 4 5.18 -2.63 10.52
N LEU A 5 4.71 -3.59 9.74
CA LEU A 5 3.30 -3.79 9.43
C LEU A 5 2.85 -5.17 9.92
N PRO A 6 1.58 -5.33 10.34
CA PRO A 6 1.04 -6.63 10.68
C PRO A 6 1.17 -7.63 9.53
N ALA A 7 1.39 -8.91 9.88
CA ALA A 7 1.66 -9.95 8.90
C ALA A 7 0.51 -10.14 7.89
N GLU A 8 -0.74 -10.05 8.36
CA GLU A 8 -1.91 -10.11 7.48
C GLU A 8 -1.97 -8.94 6.48
N MET A 9 -1.53 -7.75 6.88
CA MET A 9 -1.47 -6.59 5.99
C MET A 9 -0.40 -6.78 4.92
N VAL A 10 0.77 -7.29 5.30
CA VAL A 10 1.84 -7.64 4.35
C VAL A 10 1.35 -8.68 3.35
N LYS A 11 0.62 -9.72 3.82
CA LYS A 11 0.04 -10.75 2.96
C LYS A 11 -0.97 -10.18 1.96
N ALA A 12 -1.83 -9.26 2.39
CA ALA A 12 -2.80 -8.61 1.52
C ALA A 12 -2.11 -7.75 0.43
N ILE A 13 -1.06 -7.01 0.79
CA ILE A 13 -0.28 -6.22 -0.16
C ILE A 13 0.44 -7.13 -1.17
N ASP A 14 0.96 -8.29 -0.72
CA ASP A 14 1.56 -9.26 -1.63
C ASP A 14 0.53 -9.82 -2.63
N GLN A 15 -0.68 -10.15 -2.19
CA GLN A 15 -1.75 -10.61 -3.10
C GLN A 15 -2.11 -9.54 -4.15
N LEU A 16 -2.19 -8.26 -3.75
CA LEU A 16 -2.42 -7.15 -4.67
C LEU A 16 -1.27 -6.96 -5.64
N LYS A 17 -0.02 -7.12 -5.18
CA LYS A 17 1.19 -7.01 -5.99
C LYS A 17 1.20 -8.07 -7.10
N GLU A 18 0.91 -9.32 -6.75
CA GLU A 18 0.81 -10.42 -7.73
C GLU A 18 -0.34 -10.19 -8.71
N ALA A 19 -1.53 -9.81 -8.22
CA ALA A 19 -2.69 -9.56 -9.06
C ALA A 19 -2.49 -8.40 -10.06
N ARG A 20 -1.73 -7.37 -9.66
CA ARG A 20 -1.41 -6.21 -10.50
C ARG A 20 -0.14 -6.39 -11.35
N GLY A 21 0.60 -7.48 -11.18
CA GLY A 21 1.84 -7.76 -11.93
C GLY A 21 2.96 -6.73 -11.69
N VAL A 22 2.99 -6.08 -10.52
CA VAL A 22 3.97 -5.01 -10.22
C VAL A 22 5.21 -5.56 -9.51
N ARG A 23 6.37 -4.94 -9.76
CA ARG A 23 7.69 -5.44 -9.35
C ARG A 23 7.96 -5.40 -7.83
N GLY A 24 7.07 -4.80 -7.03
CA GLY A 24 7.27 -4.65 -5.59
C GLY A 24 6.05 -4.06 -4.89
N ARG A 25 6.12 -3.94 -3.57
CA ARG A 25 5.04 -3.42 -2.72
C ARG A 25 4.90 -1.89 -2.77
N THR A 26 6.00 -1.19 -3.09
CA THR A 26 6.08 0.28 -3.05
C THR A 26 4.96 0.98 -3.84
N PRO A 27 4.66 0.62 -5.10
CA PRO A 27 3.61 1.30 -5.87
C PRO A 27 2.23 1.21 -5.21
N ILE A 28 1.92 0.08 -4.57
CA ILE A 28 0.64 -0.14 -3.87
C ILE A 28 0.57 0.70 -2.60
N ILE A 29 1.67 0.75 -1.84
CA ILE A 29 1.76 1.53 -0.60
C ILE A 29 1.66 3.03 -0.90
N GLU A 30 2.37 3.51 -1.93
CA GLU A 30 2.33 4.92 -2.35
C GLU A 30 0.94 5.33 -2.83
N GLU A 31 0.25 4.48 -3.60
CA GLU A 31 -1.13 4.73 -4.03
C GLU A 31 -2.08 4.82 -2.83
N ALA A 32 -2.01 3.86 -1.90
CA ALA A 32 -2.85 3.86 -0.71
C ALA A 32 -2.63 5.09 0.18
N LEU A 33 -1.37 5.49 0.39
CA LEU A 33 -1.02 6.69 1.16
C LEU A 33 -1.51 7.96 0.49
N ARG A 34 -1.37 8.06 -0.84
CA ARG A 34 -1.88 9.19 -1.62
C ARG A 34 -3.38 9.36 -1.43
N VAL A 35 -4.15 8.29 -1.65
CA VAL A 35 -5.62 8.31 -1.48
C VAL A 35 -6.00 8.69 -0.05
N TYR A 36 -5.33 8.13 0.95
CA TYR A 36 -5.59 8.47 2.35
C TYR A 36 -5.36 9.96 2.62
N ILE A 37 -4.21 10.50 2.20
CA ILE A 37 -3.86 11.91 2.40
C ILE A 37 -4.83 12.84 1.66
N GLU A 38 -5.13 12.56 0.39
CA GLU A 38 -6.08 13.34 -0.42
C GLU A 38 -7.48 13.35 0.23
N THR A 39 -7.92 12.21 0.78
CA THR A 39 -9.18 12.11 1.52
C THR A 39 -9.18 12.99 2.77
N GLN A 40 -8.06 13.05 3.50
CA GLN A 40 -7.94 13.91 4.68
C GLN A 40 -7.84 15.40 4.34
N GLN A 41 -7.35 15.76 3.16
CA GLN A 41 -7.22 17.16 2.71
C GLN A 41 -8.51 17.74 2.11
N GLY A 42 -9.45 16.89 1.70
CA GLY A 42 -10.75 17.27 1.14
C GLY A 42 -11.89 17.35 2.16
N THR A 43 -11.59 17.53 3.46
CA THR A 43 -12.58 17.79 4.53
C THR A 43 -12.41 19.19 5.09
#